data_AF-D8FCA8-F1
#
_entry.id   AF-D8FCA8-F1
#
_cell.length_a   1.000
_cell.length_b   1.000
_cell.length_c   1.000
_cell.angle_alpha   90.00
_cell.angle_beta   90.00
_cell.angle_gamma   90.00
#
_symmetry.space_group_name_H-M   'P 1'
#
loop_
_entity.id
_entity.type
_entity.pdbx_description
1 polymer ?
#
loop_
_entity_poly.entity_id
_entity_poly.type
_entity_poly.pdbx_seq_one_letter_code
_entity_poly.pdbx_strand_id
1 'polypeptide(L)' 'MTTKSSTNPEIGILELIDPAKCYEFFREKKWPCGICCPKCTSNRVKKNGHKRNAPLCRNYKCNNCGCRFNDFTG' A
#
# COMPACT_ATOMS: atom_id res chain seq x y z
N MET A 1 33.37 11.60 39.13
CA MET A 1 32.21 12.11 38.36
C MET A 1 32.30 11.51 36.96
N THR A 2 31.55 10.44 36.68
CA THR A 2 31.55 9.76 35.38
C THR A 2 30.55 10.43 34.44
N THR A 3 31.05 11.07 33.39
CA THR A 3 30.25 11.67 32.32
C THR A 3 29.61 10.55 31.49
N LYS A 4 28.28 10.48 31.49
CA LYS A 4 27.53 9.62 30.56
C LYS A 4 27.58 10.27 29.19
N SER A 5 28.27 9.63 28.25
CA SER A 5 28.24 10.02 26.84
C SER A 5 26.86 9.66 26.29
N SER A 6 26.04 10.66 25.97
CA SER A 6 24.81 10.49 25.21
C SER A 6 25.16 10.26 23.76
N THR A 7 25.13 9.01 23.31
CA THR A 7 25.18 8.67 21.88
C THR A 7 23.84 9.02 21.24
N ASN A 8 23.84 9.99 20.32
CA ASN A 8 22.69 10.25 19.47
C ASN A 8 22.71 9.22 18.33
N PRO A 9 21.73 8.30 18.24
CA PRO A 9 21.77 7.26 17.21
C PRO A 9 21.58 7.89 15.83
N GLU A 10 22.47 7.57 14.91
CA GLU A 10 22.24 7.80 13.49
C GLU A 10 21.14 6.84 13.02
N ILE A 11 20.02 7.39 12.56
CA ILE A 11 18.85 6.61 12.11
C ILE A 11 18.68 6.84 10.61
N GLY A 12 18.50 5.76 9.86
CA GLY A 12 18.24 5.85 8.42
C GLY A 12 16.83 6.36 8.15
N ILE A 13 16.66 7.27 7.18
CA ILE A 13 15.33 7.83 6.86
C ILE A 13 14.31 6.74 6.50
N LEU A 14 14.76 5.63 5.89
CA LEU A 14 13.90 4.50 5.53
C LEU A 14 13.42 3.72 6.76
N GLU A 15 14.16 3.73 7.86
CA GLU A 15 13.77 3.07 9.12
C GLU A 15 12.66 3.83 9.85
N LEU A 16 12.49 5.11 9.53
CA LEU A 16 11.41 5.95 10.05
C LEU A 16 10.09 5.74 9.29
N ILE A 17 10.12 5.09 8.13
CA ILE A 17 8.96 4.92 7.27
C ILE A 17 8.27 3.61 7.62
N ASP A 18 6.99 3.69 7.96
CA ASP A 18 6.12 2.52 8.06
C ASP A 18 5.55 2.18 6.67
N PRO A 19 5.99 1.08 6.04
CA PRO A 19 5.54 0.74 4.70
C PRO A 19 4.04 0.47 4.65
N ALA A 20 3.44 -0.11 5.70
CA ALA A 20 2.01 -0.42 5.71
C ALA A 20 1.17 0.86 5.62
N LYS A 21 1.56 1.91 6.37
CA LYS A 21 0.92 3.23 6.30
C LYS A 21 1.08 3.88 4.92
N CYS A 22 2.23 3.71 4.27
CA CYS A 22 2.41 4.21 2.90
C CYS A 22 1.42 3.56 1.91
N TYR A 23 1.19 2.25 2.02
CA TYR A 23 0.19 1.56 1.18
C TYR A 23 -1.24 1.99 1.49
N GLU A 24 -1.58 2.24 2.76
CA GLU A 24 -2.89 2.76 3.16
C GLU A 24 -3.13 4.16 2.61
N PHE A 25 -2.20 5.07 2.85
CA PHE A 25 -2.23 6.44 2.31
C PHE A 25 -2.39 6.42 0.79
N PHE A 26 -1.63 5.58 0.10
CA PHE A 26 -1.72 5.46 -1.34
C PHE A 26 -3.12 5.02 -1.82
N ARG A 27 -3.75 4.04 -1.14
CA ARG A 27 -5.11 3.60 -1.49
C ARG A 27 -6.15 4.68 -1.24
N GLU A 28 -6.03 5.42 -0.13
CA GLU A 28 -6.92 6.55 0.16
C GLU A 28 -6.85 7.63 -0.92
N LYS A 29 -5.64 7.95 -1.41
CA LYS A 29 -5.48 8.93 -2.49
C LYS A 29 -5.93 8.42 -3.85
N LYS A 30 -5.67 7.15 -4.17
CA LYS A 30 -6.05 6.55 -5.46
C LYS A 30 -7.57 6.33 -5.56
N TRP A 31 -8.19 5.93 -4.46
CA TRP A 31 -9.60 5.56 -4.39
C TRP A 31 -10.31 6.26 -3.23
N PRO A 32 -10.45 7.59 -3.29
CA PRO A 32 -11.05 8.37 -2.19
C PRO A 32 -12.51 8.00 -1.93
N CYS A 33 -13.22 7.50 -2.95
CA CYS A 33 -14.61 7.05 -2.87
C CYS A 33 -14.74 5.52 -2.83
N GLY A 34 -13.66 4.82 -2.43
CA GLY A 34 -13.60 3.37 -2.46
C GLY A 34 -13.13 2.79 -3.79
N ILE A 35 -12.76 1.52 -3.76
CA ILE A 35 -12.06 0.85 -4.87
C ILE A 35 -12.98 0.69 -6.07
N CYS A 36 -12.54 1.17 -7.23
CA CYS A 36 -13.20 0.98 -8.52
C CYS A 36 -12.28 0.32 -9.53
N CYS A 37 -12.86 -0.42 -10.48
CA CYS A 37 -12.12 -1.03 -11.55
C CYS A 37 -11.58 0.04 -12.51
N PRO A 38 -10.27 0.09 -12.78
CA PRO A 38 -9.69 1.08 -13.69
C PRO A 38 -10.15 0.90 -15.14
N LYS A 39 -10.54 -0.31 -15.54
CA LYS A 39 -10.97 -0.62 -16.91
C LYS A 39 -12.42 -0.26 -17.20
N CYS A 40 -13.34 -0.50 -16.26
CA CYS A 40 -14.78 -0.38 -16.51
C CYS A 40 -15.54 0.43 -15.44
N THR A 41 -14.80 1.12 -14.56
CA THR A 41 -15.28 1.99 -13.46
C THR A 41 -16.20 1.34 -12.43
N SER A 42 -16.56 0.07 -12.60
CA SER A 42 -17.40 -0.68 -11.67
C SER A 42 -16.78 -0.77 -10.28
N ASN A 43 -17.60 -0.55 -9.26
CA ASN A 43 -17.27 -0.79 -7.84
C ASN A 43 -17.39 -2.27 -7.43
N ARG A 44 -17.80 -3.17 -8.35
CA ARG A 44 -17.89 -4.62 -8.09
C ARG A 44 -16.51 -5.26 -8.13
N VAL A 45 -15.68 -4.94 -7.15
CA VAL A 45 -14.28 -5.37 -7.05
C VAL A 45 -14.10 -6.27 -5.83
N LYS A 46 -13.50 -7.45 -6.02
CA LYS A 46 -13.09 -8.32 -4.91
C LYS A 46 -11.59 -8.23 -4.65
N LYS A 47 -11.21 -8.31 -3.38
CA LYS A 47 -9.81 -8.51 -2.96
C LYS A 47 -9.37 -9.92 -3.39
N ASN A 48 -8.24 -10.01 -4.05
CA ASN A 48 -7.73 -11.24 -4.69
C ASN A 48 -6.29 -11.55 -4.22
N GLY A 49 -6.09 -11.49 -2.90
CA GLY A 49 -4.79 -11.71 -2.27
C GLY A 49 -3.80 -10.57 -2.49
N HIS A 50 -2.52 -10.91 -2.45
CA HIS A 50 -1.41 -9.95 -2.48
C HIS A 50 -0.37 -10.34 -3.54
N LYS A 51 0.47 -9.38 -3.95
CA LYS A 51 1.57 -9.64 -4.88
C LYS A 51 2.63 -10.50 -4.19
N ARG A 52 3.09 -11.58 -4.84
CA ARG A 52 4.03 -12.57 -4.27
C ARG A 52 5.29 -11.94 -3.65
N ASN A 53 5.88 -10.96 -4.33
CA ASN A 53 7.11 -10.30 -3.90
C ASN A 53 6.86 -8.95 -3.22
N ALA A 54 5.60 -8.60 -2.94
CA ALA A 54 5.21 -7.37 -2.25
C ALA A 54 3.93 -7.64 -1.45
N PRO A 55 4.05 -8.25 -0.25
CA PRO A 55 2.90 -8.72 0.52
C PRO A 55 1.97 -7.58 0.98
N LEU A 56 2.46 -6.34 1.05
CA LEU A 56 1.62 -5.17 1.35
C LEU A 56 0.80 -4.69 0.13
N CYS A 57 1.20 -5.07 -1.09
CA CYS A 57 0.50 -4.72 -2.33
C CYS A 57 -0.68 -5.68 -2.55
N ARG A 58 -1.89 -5.12 -2.54
CA ARG A 58 -3.14 -5.87 -2.71
C ARG A 58 -3.43 -6.07 -4.19
N ASN A 59 -3.84 -7.29 -4.53
CA ASN A 59 -4.40 -7.61 -5.83
C ASN A 59 -5.93 -7.55 -5.77
N TYR A 60 -6.54 -7.16 -6.87
CA TYR A 60 -7.98 -7.01 -7.04
C TYR A 60 -8.44 -7.71 -8.32
N LYS A 61 -9.69 -8.17 -8.31
CA LYS A 61 -10.37 -8.66 -9.51
C LYS A 61 -11.73 -7.98 -9.63
N CYS A 62 -12.02 -7.41 -10.80
CA CYS A 62 -13.34 -6.89 -11.11
C CYS A 62 -14.29 -8.06 -11.42
N ASN A 63 -15.43 -8.09 -10.75
CA ASN A 63 -16.50 -9.06 -11.02
C ASN A 63 -17.36 -8.66 -12.24
N ASN A 64 -17.26 -7.42 -12.73
CA ASN A 64 -17.99 -6.96 -13.91
C ASN A 64 -17.27 -7.33 -15.22
N CYS A 65 -16.00 -6.94 -15.38
CA CYS A 65 -15.25 -7.16 -16.62
C CYS A 65 -14.11 -8.20 -16.50
N GLY A 66 -13.91 -8.80 -15.33
CA GLY A 66 -12.87 -9.81 -15.10
C GLY A 66 -11.43 -9.28 -14.99
N CYS A 67 -11.21 -7.98 -15.24
CA CYS A 67 -9.90 -7.34 -15.15
C CYS A 67 -9.25 -7.56 -13.78
N ARG A 68 -7.94 -7.81 -13.78
CA ARG A 68 -7.10 -7.93 -12.59
C ARG A 68 -6.19 -6.71 -12.51
N PHE A 69 -6.10 -6.14 -11.33
CA PHE A 69 -5.30 -4.95 -11.06
C PHE A 69 -4.76 -5.02 -9.63
N ASN A 70 -3.86 -4.13 -9.24
CA ASN A 70 -3.34 -4.05 -7.87
C ASN A 70 -3.31 -2.60 -7.41
N ASP A 71 -2.71 -2.33 -6.25
CA ASP A 71 -2.58 -0.95 -5.77
C ASP A 71 -1.90 -0.06 -6.84
N PHE A 72 -0.80 -0.50 -7.43
CA PHE A 72 0.00 0.31 -8.37
C PHE A 72 -0.41 0.20 -9.83
N THR A 73 -0.96 -0.94 -10.24
CA THR A 73 -1.29 -1.23 -11.64
C THR A 73 -2.79 -1.31 -11.81
N GLY A 74 -3.28 -0.89 -12.97
CA GLY A 74 -4.69 -0.87 -13.32
C GLY A 74 -4.87 -0.78 -14.80
#